data_AF-A0A2E7N0Y0-F1
#
_entry.id   AF-A0A2E7N0Y0-F1
#
_cell.length_a   1.000
_cell.length_b   1.000
_cell.length_c   1.000
_cell.angle_alpha   90.00
_cell.angle_beta   90.00
_cell.angle_gamma   90.00
#
_symmetry.space_group_name_H-M   'P 1'
#
loop_
_entity.id
_entity.type
_entity.pdbx_description
1 polymer ?
#
loop_
_entity_poly.entity_id
_entity_poly.type
_entity_poly.pdbx_seq_one_letter_code
_entity_poly.pdbx_strand_id
1 'polypeptide(L)'
;MKQWKKPVRQTSIDEQLPDIIKVYRETGCSARATAEKLKVSRHTIMRRVARAIELGLLSPDEKLQWGEIAQMSYEKEQEPIFEPPSLVEEDIPIAELIERRLHDFKRKSEAYESRKLISIKVKESGPVGLIVFGDPHVDDDGCDWPSLLRDVEIAKNTPGMMAGNVGDLQNNWVGRLSRLYGEQGTSKRQAWQLTEWLATEVPWLFLIKGNHDMWTGTGDPLDYMKIPGQGVLEAWSVRIALQLPNGREIRVNCRHDFPGHSQWNLVHGVSKAAQMHYSDHILLAGHKHVSGYNIVMQQDGMLSHCIRVGGYKKYDSYAKVGGFEDHNFASSCVCVIDPDAKTETGLVQVFWDVEYAADYLTFLKQKV
;
A
#
# COMPACT_ATOMS: atom_id res chain seq x y z
N MET A 1 -15.08 49.53 -34.44
CA MET A 1 -15.52 50.51 -33.43
C MET A 1 -14.60 50.43 -32.22
N LYS A 2 -14.02 51.59 -31.89
CA LYS A 2 -13.15 51.99 -30.76
C LYS A 2 -12.87 50.97 -29.64
N GLN A 3 -11.60 50.53 -29.55
CA GLN A 3 -11.01 50.06 -28.30
C GLN A 3 -11.17 51.16 -27.24
N TRP A 4 -11.95 50.89 -26.21
CA TRP A 4 -12.00 51.72 -25.00
C TRP A 4 -10.67 51.60 -24.25
N LYS A 5 -9.74 52.53 -24.51
CA LYS A 5 -8.65 52.81 -23.55
C LYS A 5 -9.29 53.54 -22.37
N LYS A 6 -9.40 52.84 -21.22
CA LYS A 6 -9.77 53.50 -19.96
C LYS A 6 -8.77 54.64 -19.69
N PRO A 7 -9.23 55.84 -19.29
CA PRO A 7 -8.33 56.88 -18.86
C PRO A 7 -7.60 56.40 -17.60
N VAL A 8 -6.28 56.35 -17.68
CA VAL A 8 -5.43 55.99 -16.54
C VAL A 8 -5.56 57.10 -15.51
N ARG A 9 -6.22 56.81 -14.38
CA ARG A 9 -6.24 57.74 -13.24
C ARG A 9 -4.82 57.87 -12.69
N GLN A 10 -4.30 59.08 -12.71
CA GLN A 10 -3.02 59.45 -12.12
C GLN A 10 -3.13 59.27 -10.60
N THR A 11 -2.28 58.43 -10.03
CA THR A 11 -2.18 58.23 -8.58
C THR A 11 -0.93 58.91 -8.06
N SER A 12 -0.83 59.22 -6.75
CA SER A 12 0.37 59.85 -6.14
C SER A 12 1.68 59.04 -6.30
N ILE A 13 1.58 57.83 -6.87
CA ILE A 13 2.69 56.96 -7.25
C ILE A 13 3.30 57.40 -8.60
N ASP A 14 2.50 57.94 -9.51
CA ASP A 14 2.95 58.35 -10.84
C ASP A 14 3.84 59.62 -10.79
N GLU A 15 3.63 60.47 -9.78
CA GLU A 15 4.47 61.65 -9.52
C GLU A 15 5.90 61.29 -9.11
N GLN A 16 6.11 60.11 -8.52
CA GLN A 16 7.44 59.64 -8.08
C GLN A 16 8.19 58.87 -9.18
N LEU A 17 7.55 58.55 -10.31
CA LEU A 17 8.16 57.76 -11.38
C LEU A 17 9.38 58.45 -12.01
N PRO A 18 9.39 59.77 -12.30
CA PRO A 18 10.55 60.43 -12.91
C PRO A 18 11.84 60.27 -12.09
N ASP A 19 11.78 60.44 -10.77
CA ASP A 19 12.93 60.29 -9.87
C ASP A 19 13.41 58.84 -9.80
N ILE A 20 12.49 57.89 -9.81
CA ILE A 20 12.81 56.46 -9.78
C ILE A 20 13.43 56.02 -11.10
N ILE A 21 12.94 56.51 -12.24
CA ILE A 21 13.50 56.22 -13.56
C ILE A 21 14.92 56.77 -13.67
N LYS A 22 15.15 57.98 -13.14
CA LYS A 22 16.50 58.58 -13.07
C LYS A 22 17.45 57.69 -12.28
N VAL A 23 17.07 57.28 -11.07
CA VAL A 23 17.91 56.42 -10.21
C VAL A 23 18.06 55.01 -10.83
N TYR A 24 17.04 54.52 -11.51
CA TYR A 24 17.07 53.26 -12.24
C TYR A 24 18.11 53.30 -13.37
N ARG A 25 18.15 54.37 -14.17
CA ARG A 25 19.19 54.57 -15.20
C ARG A 25 20.58 54.76 -14.60
N GLU A 26 20.72 55.55 -13.53
CA GLU A 26 21.99 55.75 -12.82
C GLU A 26 22.58 54.45 -12.27
N THR A 27 21.73 53.50 -11.89
CA THR A 27 22.15 52.19 -11.34
C THR A 27 22.25 51.11 -12.43
N GLY A 28 22.38 51.52 -13.69
CA GLY A 28 22.53 50.60 -14.82
C GLY A 28 21.31 49.73 -15.06
N CYS A 29 20.11 50.28 -14.85
CA CYS A 29 18.82 49.59 -14.97
C CYS A 29 18.69 48.34 -14.07
N SER A 30 19.34 48.33 -12.90
CA SER A 30 19.27 47.24 -11.94
C SER A 30 18.20 47.47 -10.87
N ALA A 31 17.12 46.69 -10.93
CA ALA A 31 16.03 46.79 -9.95
C ALA A 31 16.48 46.52 -8.50
N ARG A 32 17.58 45.76 -8.29
CA ARG A 32 18.15 45.52 -6.96
C ARG A 32 18.93 46.73 -6.45
N ALA A 33 19.85 47.27 -7.26
CA ALA A 33 20.66 48.41 -6.86
C ALA A 33 19.81 49.68 -6.68
N THR A 34 18.79 49.88 -7.52
CA THR A 34 17.81 50.97 -7.33
C THR A 34 17.03 50.82 -6.03
N ALA A 35 16.62 49.60 -5.67
CA ALA A 35 15.88 49.31 -4.45
C ALA A 35 16.71 49.58 -3.19
N GLU A 36 17.99 49.19 -3.20
CA GLU A 36 18.94 49.47 -2.12
C GLU A 36 19.19 50.98 -1.97
N LYS A 37 19.42 51.70 -3.09
CA LYS A 37 19.66 53.15 -3.07
C LYS A 37 18.45 53.97 -2.61
N LEU A 38 17.24 53.53 -2.96
CA LEU A 38 15.99 54.18 -2.55
C LEU A 38 15.40 53.63 -1.24
N LYS A 39 16.06 52.65 -0.60
CA LYS A 39 15.61 51.96 0.61
C LYS A 39 14.17 51.45 0.53
N VAL A 40 13.81 50.86 -0.61
CA VAL A 40 12.51 50.21 -0.84
C VAL A 40 12.69 48.77 -1.30
N SER A 41 11.62 47.97 -1.32
CA SER A 41 11.74 46.58 -1.77
C SER A 41 12.01 46.48 -3.28
N ARG A 42 12.76 45.43 -3.69
CA ARG A 42 12.99 45.10 -5.11
C ARG A 42 11.67 44.94 -5.87
N HIS A 43 10.67 44.30 -5.24
CA HIS A 43 9.37 44.08 -5.86
C HIS A 43 8.63 45.41 -6.14
N THR A 44 8.77 46.39 -5.25
CA THR A 44 8.24 47.74 -5.44
C THR A 44 8.88 48.43 -6.66
N ILE A 45 10.20 48.33 -6.82
CA ILE A 45 10.90 48.89 -8.00
C ILE A 45 10.45 48.18 -9.28
N MET A 46 10.35 46.84 -9.28
CA MET A 46 9.91 46.09 -10.47
C MET A 46 8.51 46.48 -10.93
N ARG A 47 7.56 46.71 -10.00
CA ARG A 47 6.21 47.18 -10.35
C ARG A 47 6.23 48.61 -10.91
N ARG A 48 7.04 49.50 -10.34
CA ARG A 48 7.16 50.90 -10.79
C ARG A 48 7.86 51.01 -12.16
N VAL A 49 8.86 50.19 -12.44
CA VAL A 49 9.52 50.08 -13.75
C VAL A 49 8.54 49.54 -14.80
N ALA A 50 7.79 48.47 -14.49
CA ALA A 50 6.76 47.96 -15.39
C ALA A 50 5.70 49.02 -15.71
N ARG A 51 5.28 49.78 -14.69
CA ARG A 51 4.35 50.90 -14.85
C ARG A 51 4.91 52.04 -15.71
N ALA A 52 6.18 52.38 -15.54
CA ALA A 52 6.84 53.40 -16.36
C ALA A 52 6.95 52.99 -17.83
N ILE A 53 7.14 51.69 -18.12
CA ILE A 53 7.11 51.15 -19.48
C ILE A 53 5.70 51.22 -20.08
N GLU A 54 4.66 50.86 -19.32
CA GLU A 54 3.26 51.01 -19.76
C GLU A 54 2.90 52.45 -20.12
N LEU A 55 3.47 53.42 -19.38
CA LEU A 55 3.27 54.85 -19.60
C LEU A 55 4.20 55.43 -20.67
N GLY A 56 5.10 54.63 -21.27
CA GLY A 56 6.04 55.06 -22.31
C GLY A 56 7.19 55.94 -21.81
N LEU A 57 7.45 55.97 -20.50
CA LEU A 57 8.52 56.76 -19.88
C LEU A 57 9.87 56.03 -19.85
N LEU A 58 9.85 54.70 -20.04
CA LEU A 58 11.01 53.81 -20.19
C LEU A 58 10.78 52.91 -21.41
N SER A 59 11.81 52.67 -22.20
CA SER A 59 11.73 51.69 -23.29
C SER A 59 11.72 50.26 -22.72
N PRO A 60 10.95 49.32 -23.30
CA PRO A 60 11.08 47.89 -22.99
C PRO A 60 12.51 47.35 -23.13
N ASP A 61 13.31 47.94 -24.03
CA ASP A 61 14.69 47.51 -24.29
C ASP A 61 15.66 47.92 -23.17
N GLU A 62 15.36 49.00 -22.45
CA GLU A 62 16.13 49.42 -21.25
C GLU A 62 15.95 48.44 -20.08
N LYS A 63 14.92 47.57 -20.14
CA LYS A 63 14.72 46.45 -19.19
C LYS A 63 15.58 45.22 -19.54
N LEU A 64 16.09 45.16 -20.78
CA LEU A 64 16.68 43.95 -21.38
C LEU A 64 18.20 43.80 -21.18
N GLN A 65 18.89 44.78 -20.58
CA GLN A 65 20.34 44.68 -20.26
C GLN A 65 20.69 43.65 -19.16
N TRP A 66 19.73 42.86 -18.67
CA TRP A 66 19.95 41.76 -17.71
C TRP A 66 19.69 40.35 -18.28
N GLY A 67 19.38 40.23 -19.58
CA GLY A 67 19.38 38.93 -20.26
C GLY A 67 20.79 38.46 -20.66
N GLU A 68 21.72 39.40 -20.88
CA GLU A 68 23.04 39.11 -21.46
C GLU A 68 24.22 39.25 -20.48
N ILE A 69 24.03 39.84 -19.29
CA ILE A 69 25.13 40.09 -18.32
C ILE A 69 25.10 39.12 -17.12
N ALA A 70 24.15 38.18 -17.08
CA ALA A 70 24.19 37.03 -16.17
C ALA A 70 24.85 35.79 -16.79
N GLN A 71 25.51 35.92 -17.95
CA GLN A 71 26.70 35.12 -18.20
C GLN A 71 27.81 35.73 -17.34
N MET A 72 27.90 35.28 -16.10
CA MET A 72 29.19 35.26 -15.42
C MET A 72 30.12 34.51 -16.38
N SER A 73 30.95 35.25 -17.10
CA SER A 73 32.15 34.70 -17.70
C SER A 73 32.88 33.98 -16.57
N TYR A 74 32.87 32.65 -16.61
CA TYR A 74 33.88 31.90 -15.87
C TYR A 74 35.20 32.50 -16.32
N GLU A 75 35.90 33.16 -15.39
CA GLU A 75 37.29 33.49 -15.57
C GLU A 75 37.97 32.22 -16.09
N LYS A 76 38.72 32.35 -17.20
CA LYS A 76 39.53 31.27 -17.77
C LYS A 76 40.13 30.48 -16.60
N GLU A 77 39.76 29.21 -16.47
CA GLU A 77 40.48 28.27 -15.62
C GLU A 77 41.97 28.45 -15.98
N GLN A 78 42.75 28.98 -15.05
CA GLN A 78 44.20 28.99 -15.21
C GLN A 78 44.58 27.51 -15.34
N GLU A 79 45.18 27.13 -16.46
CA GLU A 79 45.67 25.75 -16.58
C GLU A 79 46.61 25.49 -15.41
N PRO A 80 46.35 24.43 -14.62
CA PRO A 80 47.16 24.16 -13.45
C PRO A 80 48.61 23.94 -13.89
N ILE A 81 49.53 24.55 -13.16
CA ILE A 81 50.99 24.44 -13.36
C ILE A 81 51.54 23.03 -13.10
N PHE A 82 50.66 22.07 -12.85
CA PHE A 82 50.94 20.67 -12.55
C PHE A 82 49.85 19.80 -13.16
N GLU A 83 50.23 18.62 -13.67
CA GLU A 83 49.27 17.57 -14.00
C GLU A 83 49.03 16.74 -12.73
N PRO A 84 47.82 16.77 -12.14
CA PRO A 84 47.52 15.90 -11.01
C PRO A 84 47.59 14.44 -11.48
N PRO A 85 48.16 13.52 -10.69
CA PRO A 85 48.11 12.10 -11.02
C PRO A 85 46.65 11.65 -11.07
N SER A 86 46.30 10.80 -12.05
CA SER A 86 45.01 10.10 -12.04
C SER A 86 45.01 9.12 -10.87
N LEU A 87 44.36 9.52 -9.78
CA LEU A 87 44.07 8.63 -8.67
C LEU A 87 42.83 7.81 -9.04
N VAL A 88 42.84 6.52 -8.76
CA VAL A 88 41.65 5.69 -8.88
C VAL A 88 40.66 6.17 -7.82
N GLU A 89 39.47 6.62 -8.24
CA GLU A 89 38.40 6.95 -7.32
C GLU A 89 37.86 5.67 -6.69
N GLU A 90 37.76 5.63 -5.36
CA GLU A 90 37.17 4.51 -4.61
C GLU A 90 35.64 4.45 -4.83
N ASP A 91 35.03 5.62 -5.06
CA ASP A 91 33.59 5.74 -5.24
C ASP A 91 33.15 5.30 -6.64
N ILE A 92 31.97 4.68 -6.68
CA ILE A 92 31.32 4.28 -7.92
C ILE A 92 30.97 5.54 -8.71
N PRO A 93 31.34 5.65 -10.01
CA PRO A 93 31.00 6.79 -10.83
C PRO A 93 29.49 7.07 -10.82
N ILE A 94 29.11 8.35 -10.77
CA ILE A 94 27.69 8.76 -10.73
C ILE A 94 26.87 8.17 -11.88
N ALA A 95 27.46 8.06 -13.08
CA ALA A 95 26.81 7.42 -14.22
C ALA A 95 26.42 5.96 -13.91
N GLU A 96 27.34 5.19 -13.32
CA GLU A 96 27.08 3.79 -12.93
C GLU A 96 26.04 3.71 -11.80
N LEU A 97 26.07 4.63 -10.82
CA LEU A 97 25.03 4.70 -9.80
C LEU A 97 23.64 4.97 -10.40
N ILE A 98 23.54 5.89 -11.37
CA ILE A 98 22.28 6.18 -12.07
C ILE A 98 21.79 4.94 -12.82
N GLU A 99 22.66 4.25 -13.54
CA GLU A 99 22.31 3.02 -14.26
C GLU A 99 21.79 1.92 -13.32
N ARG A 100 22.48 1.69 -12.18
CA ARG A 100 22.01 0.76 -11.15
C ARG A 100 20.63 1.15 -10.61
N ARG A 101 20.39 2.44 -10.35
CA ARG A 101 19.07 2.93 -9.90
C ARG A 101 17.97 2.74 -10.94
N LEU A 102 18.26 2.94 -12.22
CA LEU A 102 17.29 2.70 -13.30
C LEU A 102 16.93 1.21 -13.40
N HIS A 103 17.94 0.34 -13.32
CA HIS A 103 17.74 -1.11 -13.32
C HIS A 103 16.89 -1.56 -12.11
N ASP A 104 17.26 -1.13 -10.91
CA ASP A 104 16.54 -1.47 -9.68
C ASP A 104 15.10 -0.95 -9.68
N PHE A 105 14.89 0.27 -10.17
CA PHE A 105 13.55 0.85 -10.32
C PHE A 105 12.70 0.03 -11.28
N LYS A 106 13.23 -0.34 -12.46
CA LYS A 106 12.50 -1.14 -13.44
C LYS A 106 12.07 -2.48 -12.83
N ARG A 107 13.00 -3.20 -12.20
CA ARG A 107 12.70 -4.48 -11.53
C ARG A 107 11.65 -4.31 -10.42
N LYS A 108 11.79 -3.28 -9.59
CA LYS A 108 10.84 -2.98 -8.51
C LYS A 108 9.46 -2.61 -9.05
N SER A 109 9.40 -1.84 -10.15
CA SER A 109 8.16 -1.45 -10.81
C SER A 109 7.45 -2.66 -11.41
N GLU A 110 8.16 -3.51 -12.16
CA GLU A 110 7.59 -4.74 -12.74
C GLU A 110 7.07 -5.68 -11.64
N ALA A 111 7.85 -5.86 -10.56
CA ALA A 111 7.44 -6.64 -9.40
C ALA A 111 6.19 -6.06 -8.72
N TYR A 112 6.09 -4.74 -8.59
CA TYR A 112 4.93 -4.05 -8.01
C TYR A 112 3.69 -4.20 -8.88
N GLU A 113 3.80 -3.96 -10.20
CA GLU A 113 2.69 -4.07 -11.14
C GLU A 113 2.15 -5.51 -11.20
N SER A 114 3.03 -6.52 -11.22
CA SER A 114 2.62 -7.94 -11.23
C SER A 114 1.83 -8.37 -10.00
N ARG A 115 1.96 -7.65 -8.88
CA ARG A 115 1.29 -7.94 -7.60
C ARG A 115 -0.04 -7.22 -7.42
N LYS A 116 -0.40 -6.29 -8.31
CA LYS A 116 -1.67 -5.55 -8.20
C LYS A 116 -2.90 -6.44 -8.34
N LEU A 117 -2.81 -7.46 -9.21
CA LEU A 117 -3.83 -8.49 -9.40
C LEU A 117 -3.15 -9.73 -9.97
N ILE A 118 -2.97 -10.74 -9.14
CA ILE A 118 -2.29 -11.98 -9.51
C ILE A 118 -3.30 -12.94 -10.11
N SER A 119 -3.11 -13.31 -11.38
CA SER A 119 -3.99 -14.25 -12.06
C SER A 119 -3.62 -15.69 -11.71
N ILE A 120 -4.56 -16.46 -11.14
CA ILE A 120 -4.38 -17.87 -10.80
C ILE A 120 -5.41 -18.72 -11.54
N LYS A 121 -4.94 -19.73 -12.26
CA LYS A 121 -5.80 -20.68 -12.97
C LYS A 121 -6.22 -21.81 -12.03
N VAL A 122 -7.51 -21.88 -11.75
CA VAL A 122 -8.10 -23.01 -11.01
C VAL A 122 -8.25 -24.17 -11.98
N LYS A 123 -7.68 -25.32 -11.63
CA LYS A 123 -7.72 -26.54 -12.46
C LYS A 123 -8.95 -27.40 -12.18
N GLU A 124 -9.53 -27.24 -11.01
CA GLU A 124 -10.72 -27.96 -10.57
C GLU A 124 -11.96 -27.42 -11.30
N SER A 125 -12.72 -28.31 -11.94
CA SER A 125 -14.02 -27.97 -12.55
C SER A 125 -15.14 -27.96 -11.51
N GLY A 126 -16.13 -27.09 -11.71
CA GLY A 126 -17.27 -26.97 -10.81
C GLY A 126 -16.95 -26.23 -9.51
N PRO A 127 -17.80 -26.38 -8.49
CA PRO A 127 -17.69 -25.68 -7.21
C PRO A 127 -16.37 -25.91 -6.49
N VAL A 128 -15.84 -24.83 -5.91
CA VAL A 128 -14.62 -24.81 -5.08
C VAL A 128 -14.87 -24.09 -3.77
N GLY A 129 -14.16 -24.47 -2.73
CA GLY A 129 -14.16 -23.78 -1.44
C GLY A 129 -12.88 -22.98 -1.24
N LEU A 130 -12.99 -21.83 -0.56
CA LEU A 130 -11.86 -21.10 -0.02
C LEU A 130 -12.04 -20.98 1.50
N ILE A 131 -11.38 -21.83 2.27
CA ILE A 131 -11.26 -21.64 3.72
C ILE A 131 -10.22 -20.56 3.99
N VAL A 132 -10.55 -19.62 4.87
CA VAL A 132 -9.67 -18.52 5.26
C VAL A 132 -9.42 -18.59 6.75
N PHE A 133 -8.17 -18.85 7.10
CA PHE A 133 -7.67 -18.85 8.47
C PHE A 133 -7.38 -17.42 8.91
N GLY A 134 -7.87 -17.06 10.09
CA GLY A 134 -7.50 -15.85 10.80
C GLY A 134 -6.08 -15.89 11.36
N ASP A 135 -5.80 -15.06 12.36
CA ASP A 135 -4.49 -14.91 13.02
C ASP A 135 -4.18 -16.11 13.94
N PRO A 136 -3.36 -17.11 13.50
CA PRO A 136 -3.24 -18.37 14.23
C PRO A 136 -2.46 -18.24 15.54
N HIS A 137 -1.34 -17.51 15.54
CA HIS A 137 -0.38 -17.46 16.64
C HIS A 137 -0.13 -18.84 17.26
N VAL A 138 0.30 -19.80 16.44
CA VAL A 138 0.39 -21.22 16.80
C VAL A 138 1.27 -21.49 18.02
N ASP A 139 2.21 -20.60 18.32
CA ASP A 139 3.10 -20.72 19.47
C ASP A 139 2.54 -20.12 20.76
N ASP A 140 1.39 -19.46 20.73
CA ASP A 140 0.79 -18.87 21.93
C ASP A 140 0.02 -19.92 22.76
N ASP A 141 0.18 -19.88 24.09
CA ASP A 141 -0.55 -20.77 25.01
C ASP A 141 -2.07 -20.53 24.97
N GLY A 142 -2.51 -19.36 24.50
CA GLY A 142 -3.92 -19.00 24.29
C GLY A 142 -4.47 -19.39 22.90
N CYS A 143 -3.70 -20.07 22.06
CA CYS A 143 -4.16 -20.58 20.77
C CYS A 143 -5.16 -21.74 20.93
N ASP A 144 -6.34 -21.63 20.29
CA ASP A 144 -7.36 -22.68 20.21
C ASP A 144 -6.96 -23.77 19.20
N TRP A 145 -5.96 -24.55 19.62
CA TRP A 145 -5.44 -25.71 18.89
C TRP A 145 -6.52 -26.73 18.48
N PRO A 146 -7.52 -27.06 19.31
CA PRO A 146 -8.61 -27.93 18.89
C PRO A 146 -9.35 -27.42 17.65
N SER A 147 -9.74 -26.15 17.62
CA SER A 147 -10.39 -25.55 16.44
C SER A 147 -9.45 -25.49 15.24
N LEU A 148 -8.18 -25.13 15.45
CA LEU A 148 -7.17 -25.07 14.38
C LEU A 148 -6.97 -26.44 13.72
N LEU A 149 -6.79 -27.49 14.53
CA LEU A 149 -6.58 -28.85 14.02
C LEU A 149 -7.78 -29.37 13.23
N ARG A 150 -9.00 -29.10 13.71
CA ARG A 150 -10.23 -29.43 12.98
C ARG A 150 -10.24 -28.74 11.61
N ASP A 151 -9.99 -27.43 11.58
CA ASP A 151 -10.05 -26.64 10.34
C ASP A 151 -8.94 -27.04 9.35
N VAL A 152 -7.74 -27.36 9.85
CA VAL A 152 -6.63 -27.95 9.06
C VAL A 152 -7.06 -29.27 8.42
N GLU A 153 -7.65 -30.17 9.20
CA GLU A 153 -8.08 -31.49 8.72
C GLU A 153 -9.17 -31.38 7.65
N ILE A 154 -10.13 -30.47 7.85
CA ILE A 154 -11.18 -30.22 6.86
C ILE A 154 -10.60 -29.61 5.58
N ALA A 155 -9.70 -28.62 5.71
CA ALA A 155 -9.05 -27.98 4.57
C ALA A 155 -8.27 -28.99 3.72
N LYS A 156 -7.59 -29.94 4.39
CA LYS A 156 -6.76 -30.96 3.75
C LYS A 156 -7.59 -32.04 3.06
N ASN A 157 -8.68 -32.48 3.68
CA ASN A 157 -9.42 -33.65 3.22
C ASN A 157 -10.64 -33.35 2.37
N THR A 158 -11.09 -32.10 2.28
CA THR A 158 -12.28 -31.74 1.49
C THR A 158 -11.91 -31.51 0.01
N PRO A 159 -12.39 -32.33 -0.95
CA PRO A 159 -12.04 -32.16 -2.35
C PRO A 159 -12.52 -30.83 -2.93
N GLY A 160 -11.60 -30.09 -3.57
CA GLY A 160 -11.88 -28.76 -4.11
C GLY A 160 -11.86 -27.63 -3.09
N MET A 161 -11.43 -27.89 -1.84
CA MET A 161 -11.11 -26.85 -0.87
C MET A 161 -9.69 -26.31 -1.11
N MET A 162 -9.58 -25.00 -1.20
CA MET A 162 -8.33 -24.23 -1.20
C MET A 162 -8.24 -23.45 0.11
N ALA A 163 -7.03 -23.10 0.54
CA ALA A 163 -6.84 -22.35 1.78
C ALA A 163 -6.19 -20.97 1.60
N GLY A 164 -6.61 -20.01 2.40
CA GLY A 164 -6.02 -18.68 2.56
C GLY A 164 -5.73 -18.38 4.02
N ASN A 165 -4.76 -17.52 4.31
CA ASN A 165 -4.51 -17.01 5.66
C ASN A 165 -4.32 -15.49 5.63
N VAL A 166 -4.72 -14.81 6.71
CA VAL A 166 -4.68 -13.34 6.86
C VAL A 166 -3.42 -12.80 7.58
N GLY A 167 -2.47 -13.65 7.91
CA GLY A 167 -1.22 -13.33 8.62
C GLY A 167 -1.15 -13.81 10.05
N ASP A 168 -0.02 -13.50 10.68
CA ASP A 168 0.30 -13.73 12.09
C ASP A 168 0.26 -15.21 12.48
N LEU A 169 0.95 -16.05 11.70
CA LEU A 169 1.05 -17.50 11.96
C LEU A 169 1.66 -17.80 13.34
N GLN A 170 2.54 -16.93 13.83
CA GLN A 170 3.18 -17.00 15.13
C GLN A 170 3.23 -15.62 15.79
N ASN A 171 3.46 -15.57 17.09
CA ASN A 171 3.71 -14.36 17.84
C ASN A 171 5.02 -13.66 17.43
N ASN A 172 6.07 -14.42 17.08
CA ASN A 172 7.37 -13.90 16.66
C ASN A 172 7.89 -12.74 17.53
N TRP A 173 7.89 -12.87 18.86
CA TRP A 173 8.28 -11.75 19.73
C TRP A 173 9.73 -11.28 19.44
N VAL A 174 9.91 -9.98 19.20
CA VAL A 174 11.24 -9.38 18.96
C VAL A 174 11.51 -8.14 19.82
N GLY A 175 12.76 -7.72 19.88
CA GLY A 175 13.16 -6.49 20.57
C GLY A 175 12.69 -6.49 22.02
N ARG A 176 11.98 -5.43 22.43
CA ARG A 176 11.44 -5.31 23.80
C ARG A 176 10.38 -6.36 24.16
N LEU A 177 9.70 -6.92 23.16
CA LEU A 177 8.68 -7.96 23.37
C LEU A 177 9.29 -9.35 23.56
N SER A 178 10.57 -9.57 23.24
CA SER A 178 11.25 -10.87 23.39
C SER A 178 11.15 -11.44 24.81
N ARG A 179 10.98 -10.59 25.83
CA ARG A 179 10.75 -11.02 27.22
C ARG A 179 9.50 -11.91 27.38
N LEU A 180 8.50 -11.77 26.50
CA LEU A 180 7.26 -12.54 26.53
C LEU A 180 7.49 -14.02 26.23
N TYR A 181 8.62 -14.40 25.61
CA TYR A 181 9.03 -15.81 25.53
C TYR A 181 9.23 -16.44 26.92
N GLY A 182 9.51 -15.66 27.97
CA GLY A 182 9.58 -16.16 29.35
C GLY A 182 8.23 -16.34 30.02
N GLU A 183 7.15 -15.91 29.37
CA GLU A 183 5.77 -15.96 29.85
C GLU A 183 4.91 -16.96 29.06
N GLN A 184 5.47 -17.65 28.05
CA GLN A 184 4.80 -18.66 27.24
C GLN A 184 5.50 -20.04 27.34
N GLY A 185 4.73 -21.12 27.11
CA GLY A 185 5.22 -22.50 27.16
C GLY A 185 6.11 -22.92 25.99
N THR A 186 6.13 -22.14 24.91
CA THR A 186 6.90 -22.42 23.69
C THR A 186 8.17 -21.57 23.58
N SER A 187 9.29 -22.23 23.29
CA SER A 187 10.51 -21.55 22.88
C SER A 187 10.39 -21.01 21.44
N LYS A 188 11.22 -20.02 21.09
CA LYS A 188 11.34 -19.53 19.71
C LYS A 188 11.58 -20.64 18.68
N ARG A 189 12.36 -21.67 19.04
CA ARG A 189 12.61 -22.81 18.15
C ARG A 189 11.34 -23.63 17.92
N GLN A 190 10.56 -23.87 18.97
CA GLN A 190 9.28 -24.58 18.85
C GLN A 190 8.27 -23.76 18.05
N ALA A 191 8.23 -22.43 18.23
CA ALA A 191 7.38 -21.56 17.42
C ALA A 191 7.62 -21.79 15.92
N TRP A 192 8.88 -21.83 15.49
CA TRP A 192 9.22 -22.09 14.08
C TRP A 192 8.80 -23.49 13.62
N GLN A 193 8.93 -24.51 14.47
CA GLN A 193 8.49 -25.87 14.13
C GLN A 193 6.97 -25.93 13.94
N LEU A 194 6.20 -25.24 14.80
CA LEU A 194 4.74 -25.17 14.70
C LEU A 194 4.30 -24.37 13.48
N THR A 195 4.98 -23.26 13.19
CA THR A 195 4.74 -22.47 11.97
C THR A 195 5.03 -23.28 10.71
N GLU A 196 6.14 -24.02 10.67
CA GLU A 196 6.49 -24.88 9.54
C GLU A 196 5.48 -26.01 9.36
N TRP A 197 5.03 -26.64 10.45
CA TRP A 197 3.97 -27.64 10.42
C TRP A 197 2.69 -27.06 9.78
N LEU A 198 2.17 -25.94 10.27
CA LEU A 198 0.94 -25.35 9.73
C LEU A 198 1.12 -24.92 8.27
N ALA A 199 2.27 -24.32 7.95
CA ALA A 199 2.57 -23.88 6.60
C ALA A 199 2.62 -25.06 5.61
N THR A 200 2.97 -26.26 6.05
CA THR A 200 3.14 -27.44 5.17
C THR A 200 1.96 -28.41 5.15
N GLU A 201 1.07 -28.39 6.16
CA GLU A 201 -0.08 -29.31 6.24
C GLU A 201 -1.29 -28.91 5.39
N VAL A 202 -1.41 -27.64 5.04
CA VAL A 202 -2.62 -27.08 4.41
C VAL A 202 -2.35 -26.69 2.95
N PRO A 203 -3.29 -26.93 2.01
CA PRO A 203 -3.15 -26.55 0.61
C PRO A 203 -3.36 -25.04 0.38
N TRP A 204 -2.36 -24.24 0.75
CA TRP A 204 -2.42 -22.78 0.67
C TRP A 204 -2.47 -22.27 -0.78
N LEU A 205 -3.61 -21.70 -1.18
CA LEU A 205 -3.73 -20.81 -2.34
C LEU A 205 -2.98 -19.51 -2.08
N PHE A 206 -3.10 -18.97 -0.88
CA PHE A 206 -2.29 -17.83 -0.45
C PHE A 206 -2.00 -17.85 1.05
N LEU A 207 -0.86 -17.27 1.40
CA LEU A 207 -0.48 -16.86 2.74
C LEU A 207 -0.09 -15.38 2.64
N ILE A 208 -0.63 -14.53 3.51
CA ILE A 208 -0.10 -13.17 3.66
C ILE A 208 0.61 -13.06 5.00
N LYS A 209 1.61 -12.20 5.08
CA LYS A 209 2.31 -11.89 6.33
C LYS A 209 1.60 -10.77 7.07
N GLY A 210 1.34 -10.98 8.35
CA GLY A 210 0.83 -9.96 9.26
C GLY A 210 1.95 -9.16 9.94
N ASN A 211 1.61 -8.34 10.93
CA ASN A 211 2.63 -7.53 11.58
C ASN A 211 3.63 -8.37 12.39
N HIS A 212 3.20 -9.47 12.99
CA HIS A 212 4.07 -10.34 13.79
C HIS A 212 5.10 -11.03 12.89
N ASP A 213 4.67 -11.53 11.73
CA ASP A 213 5.58 -12.16 10.76
C ASP A 213 6.65 -11.16 10.26
N MET A 214 6.25 -9.90 10.06
CA MET A 214 7.10 -8.87 9.47
C MET A 214 8.10 -8.23 10.45
N TRP A 215 7.99 -8.46 11.76
CA TRP A 215 8.84 -7.83 12.77
C TRP A 215 10.33 -8.18 12.66
N THR A 216 10.67 -9.35 12.11
CA THR A 216 12.04 -9.78 11.86
C THR A 216 12.62 -9.28 10.52
N GLY A 217 11.85 -8.52 9.73
CA GLY A 217 12.27 -8.04 8.43
C GLY A 217 12.67 -9.20 7.50
N THR A 218 13.88 -9.14 6.95
CA THR A 218 14.42 -10.19 6.06
C THR A 218 14.75 -11.51 6.79
N GLY A 219 14.57 -11.57 8.11
CA GLY A 219 14.82 -12.77 8.92
C GLY A 219 13.56 -13.60 9.22
N ASP A 220 12.42 -13.28 8.61
CA ASP A 220 11.18 -14.04 8.81
C ASP A 220 11.34 -15.47 8.24
N PRO A 221 11.15 -16.52 9.07
CA PRO A 221 11.32 -17.89 8.61
C PRO A 221 10.39 -18.27 7.45
N LEU A 222 9.21 -17.63 7.30
CA LEU A 222 8.30 -17.92 6.18
C LEU A 222 8.93 -17.68 4.81
N ASP A 223 9.91 -16.78 4.69
CA ASP A 223 10.63 -16.54 3.42
C ASP A 223 11.52 -17.71 2.99
N TYR A 224 11.84 -18.61 3.92
CA TYR A 224 12.83 -19.67 3.75
C TYR A 224 12.23 -21.08 3.89
N MET A 225 11.00 -21.19 4.39
CA MET A 225 10.30 -22.47 4.51
C MET A 225 9.93 -23.01 3.12
N LYS A 226 10.19 -24.30 2.89
CA LYS A 226 9.77 -24.99 1.66
C LYS A 226 8.34 -25.49 1.83
N ILE A 227 7.37 -24.70 1.38
CA ILE A 227 5.96 -25.04 1.50
C ILE A 227 5.52 -25.81 0.23
N PRO A 228 5.18 -27.11 0.33
CA PRO A 228 4.80 -27.90 -0.83
C PRO A 228 3.51 -27.36 -1.47
N GLY A 229 3.51 -27.20 -2.79
CA GLY A 229 2.31 -26.79 -3.52
C GLY A 229 1.80 -25.38 -3.16
N GLN A 230 2.63 -24.56 -2.49
CA GLN A 230 2.29 -23.19 -2.12
C GLN A 230 1.85 -22.40 -3.35
N GLY A 231 0.71 -21.71 -3.22
CA GLY A 231 0.33 -20.65 -4.14
C GLY A 231 1.17 -19.39 -3.89
N VAL A 232 0.54 -18.33 -3.40
CA VAL A 232 1.18 -17.01 -3.26
C VAL A 232 1.55 -16.71 -1.80
N LEU A 233 2.80 -16.32 -1.54
CA LEU A 233 3.24 -15.72 -0.28
C LEU A 233 3.54 -14.24 -0.49
N GLU A 234 2.80 -13.35 0.18
CA GLU A 234 3.01 -11.90 0.04
C GLU A 234 2.97 -11.17 1.38
N ALA A 235 3.60 -10.00 1.44
CA ALA A 235 3.58 -9.18 2.65
C ALA A 235 2.31 -8.33 2.71
N TRP A 236 1.62 -8.33 3.87
CA TRP A 236 0.45 -7.49 4.22
C TRP A 236 -0.83 -7.70 3.42
N SER A 237 -0.74 -8.08 2.15
CA SER A 237 -1.89 -8.22 1.28
C SER A 237 -1.62 -9.04 0.04
N VAL A 238 -2.67 -9.66 -0.46
CA VAL A 238 -2.70 -10.31 -1.77
C VAL A 238 -4.02 -10.00 -2.46
N ARG A 239 -3.97 -9.76 -3.76
CA ARG A 239 -5.17 -9.61 -4.59
C ARG A 239 -5.06 -10.56 -5.78
N ILE A 240 -6.02 -11.47 -5.89
CA ILE A 240 -5.98 -12.61 -6.81
C ILE A 240 -7.21 -12.58 -7.70
N ALA A 241 -7.02 -12.85 -8.98
CA ALA A 241 -8.07 -13.19 -9.93
C ALA A 241 -8.04 -14.71 -10.18
N LEU A 242 -9.04 -15.41 -9.64
CA LEU A 242 -9.24 -16.84 -9.86
C LEU A 242 -9.93 -17.04 -11.20
N GLN A 243 -9.20 -17.58 -12.16
CA GLN A 243 -9.72 -17.97 -13.47
C GLN A 243 -10.26 -19.40 -13.37
N LEU A 244 -11.58 -19.53 -13.34
CA LEU A 244 -12.27 -20.81 -13.25
C LEU A 244 -12.36 -21.48 -14.64
N PRO A 245 -12.45 -22.81 -14.74
CA PRO A 245 -12.46 -23.51 -16.03
C PRO A 245 -13.58 -23.10 -16.99
N ASN A 246 -14.72 -22.62 -16.48
CA ASN A 246 -15.83 -22.13 -17.31
C ASN A 246 -15.62 -20.69 -17.84
N GLY A 247 -14.44 -20.09 -17.60
CA GLY A 247 -14.08 -18.75 -18.02
C GLY A 247 -14.52 -17.64 -17.07
N ARG A 248 -15.26 -17.96 -16.00
CA ARG A 248 -15.64 -16.98 -14.97
C ARG A 248 -14.41 -16.60 -14.13
N GLU A 249 -14.30 -15.31 -13.80
CA GLU A 249 -13.25 -14.78 -12.94
C GLU A 249 -13.81 -14.38 -11.58
N ILE A 250 -13.19 -14.84 -10.50
CA ILE A 250 -13.52 -14.42 -9.13
C ILE A 250 -12.34 -13.70 -8.51
N ARG A 251 -12.57 -12.48 -8.02
CA ARG A 251 -11.53 -11.65 -7.40
C ARG A 251 -11.58 -11.76 -5.88
N VAL A 252 -10.43 -12.11 -5.30
CA VAL A 252 -10.20 -12.25 -3.86
C VAL A 252 -9.15 -11.22 -3.43
N ASN A 253 -9.45 -10.41 -2.43
CA ASN A 253 -8.58 -9.37 -1.90
C ASN A 253 -8.41 -9.56 -0.40
N CYS A 254 -7.31 -10.15 0.00
CA CYS A 254 -6.99 -10.41 1.39
C CYS A 254 -5.92 -9.43 1.86
N ARG A 255 -6.14 -8.83 3.02
CA ARG A 255 -5.19 -7.95 3.69
C ARG A 255 -5.13 -8.29 5.17
N HIS A 256 -4.00 -8.07 5.79
CA HIS A 256 -3.90 -8.24 7.24
C HIS A 256 -4.89 -7.29 7.93
N ASP A 257 -4.96 -6.04 7.48
CA ASP A 257 -6.09 -5.14 7.78
C ASP A 257 -6.39 -4.17 6.61
N PHE A 258 -7.59 -3.60 6.62
CA PHE A 258 -7.98 -2.50 5.75
C PHE A 258 -8.05 -1.19 6.55
N PRO A 259 -7.54 -0.06 5.98
CA PRO A 259 -7.66 1.24 6.62
C PRO A 259 -9.11 1.65 6.87
N GLY A 260 -9.41 2.03 8.11
CA GLY A 260 -10.73 2.45 8.55
C GLY A 260 -11.16 1.71 9.82
N HIS A 261 -11.85 2.44 10.70
CA HIS A 261 -12.33 1.92 11.98
C HIS A 261 -13.75 2.41 12.25
N SER A 262 -14.52 1.59 12.96
CA SER A 262 -15.83 1.93 13.51
C SER A 262 -16.01 1.18 14.82
N GLN A 263 -16.60 1.86 15.81
CA GLN A 263 -17.01 1.23 17.07
C GLN A 263 -18.26 0.34 16.89
N TRP A 264 -18.98 0.48 15.77
CA TRP A 264 -20.26 -0.20 15.52
C TRP A 264 -20.17 -1.31 14.47
N ASN A 265 -19.21 -1.21 13.56
CA ASN A 265 -19.07 -2.14 12.45
C ASN A 265 -17.63 -2.68 12.37
N LEU A 266 -17.47 -3.93 12.79
CA LEU A 266 -16.19 -4.64 12.85
C LEU A 266 -15.54 -4.84 11.47
N VAL A 267 -16.33 -4.78 10.38
CA VAL A 267 -15.85 -4.86 9.00
C VAL A 267 -15.82 -3.51 8.29
N HIS A 268 -15.92 -2.39 9.01
CA HIS A 268 -16.00 -1.05 8.41
C HIS A 268 -14.88 -0.76 7.40
N GLY A 269 -13.61 -1.03 7.74
CA GLY A 269 -12.49 -0.83 6.83
C GLY A 269 -12.62 -1.65 5.54
N VAL A 270 -13.09 -2.88 5.65
CA VAL A 270 -13.29 -3.80 4.51
C VAL A 270 -14.45 -3.32 3.63
N SER A 271 -15.60 -2.99 4.24
CA SER A 271 -16.76 -2.46 3.52
C SER A 271 -16.46 -1.13 2.84
N LYS A 272 -15.73 -0.23 3.51
CA LYS A 272 -15.28 1.04 2.91
C LYS A 272 -14.41 0.77 1.69
N ALA A 273 -13.48 -0.18 1.77
CA ALA A 273 -12.61 -0.52 0.66
C ALA A 273 -13.40 -1.09 -0.53
N ALA A 274 -14.40 -1.94 -0.26
CA ALA A 274 -15.31 -2.43 -1.29
C ALA A 274 -16.14 -1.31 -1.94
N GLN A 275 -16.58 -0.32 -1.17
CA GLN A 275 -17.37 0.81 -1.70
C GLN A 275 -16.54 1.82 -2.51
N MET A 276 -15.28 2.04 -2.13
CA MET A 276 -14.50 3.19 -2.62
C MET A 276 -13.30 2.83 -3.50
N HIS A 277 -12.79 1.61 -3.41
CA HIS A 277 -11.47 1.27 -3.96
C HIS A 277 -11.43 -0.01 -4.77
N TYR A 278 -12.24 -1.01 -4.41
CA TYR A 278 -12.12 -2.35 -4.98
C TYR A 278 -13.48 -2.94 -5.32
N SER A 279 -13.66 -3.28 -6.59
CA SER A 279 -14.75 -4.13 -7.06
C SER A 279 -14.28 -5.58 -7.11
N ASP A 280 -14.09 -6.17 -5.92
CA ASP A 280 -13.70 -7.57 -5.73
C ASP A 280 -14.85 -8.38 -5.10
N HIS A 281 -14.96 -9.67 -5.44
CA HIS A 281 -16.08 -10.51 -4.99
C HIS A 281 -15.93 -10.86 -3.51
N ILE A 282 -14.70 -11.10 -3.06
CA ILE A 282 -14.36 -11.48 -1.69
C ILE A 282 -13.27 -10.54 -1.18
N LEU A 283 -13.54 -9.84 -0.07
CA LEU A 283 -12.57 -9.01 0.64
C LEU A 283 -12.42 -9.53 2.07
N LEU A 284 -11.18 -9.80 2.49
CA LEU A 284 -10.85 -10.53 3.72
C LEU A 284 -9.86 -9.76 4.59
N ALA A 285 -10.12 -9.67 5.89
CA ALA A 285 -9.23 -9.06 6.89
C ALA A 285 -9.03 -9.93 8.14
N GLY A 286 -7.92 -9.72 8.85
CA GLY A 286 -7.59 -10.31 10.15
C GLY A 286 -7.23 -9.23 11.17
N HIS A 287 -6.07 -9.40 11.84
CA HIS A 287 -5.32 -8.44 12.68
C HIS A 287 -6.01 -8.01 13.99
N LYS A 288 -7.30 -7.67 13.94
CA LYS A 288 -8.05 -7.14 15.09
C LYS A 288 -8.60 -8.25 15.99
N HIS A 289 -8.45 -9.51 15.60
CA HIS A 289 -8.95 -10.69 16.33
C HIS A 289 -10.46 -10.60 16.63
N VAL A 290 -11.24 -10.03 15.71
CA VAL A 290 -12.70 -9.94 15.80
C VAL A 290 -13.31 -10.42 14.51
N SER A 291 -14.48 -11.04 14.59
CA SER A 291 -15.16 -11.62 13.43
C SER A 291 -16.29 -10.71 12.97
N GLY A 292 -16.56 -10.67 11.68
CA GLY A 292 -17.68 -9.89 11.15
C GLY A 292 -17.91 -10.07 9.66
N TYR A 293 -19.11 -9.70 9.22
CA TYR A 293 -19.55 -9.87 7.85
C TYR A 293 -20.41 -8.69 7.40
N ASN A 294 -20.24 -8.28 6.13
CA ASN A 294 -21.15 -7.38 5.45
C ASN A 294 -21.13 -7.67 3.94
N ILE A 295 -22.20 -7.29 3.24
CA ILE A 295 -22.28 -7.38 1.77
C ILE A 295 -22.40 -5.97 1.22
N VAL A 296 -21.62 -5.67 0.19
CA VAL A 296 -21.71 -4.43 -0.56
C VAL A 296 -22.06 -4.77 -2.00
N MET A 297 -23.19 -4.27 -2.48
CA MET A 297 -23.53 -4.35 -3.91
C MET A 297 -22.78 -3.27 -4.67
N GLN A 298 -22.07 -3.68 -5.71
CA GLN A 298 -21.33 -2.79 -6.60
C GLN A 298 -22.26 -2.16 -7.65
N GLN A 299 -21.76 -1.14 -8.34
CA GLN A 299 -22.54 -0.42 -9.37
C GLN A 299 -22.93 -1.31 -10.57
N ASP A 300 -22.13 -2.33 -10.85
CA ASP A 300 -22.36 -3.31 -11.92
C ASP A 300 -23.23 -4.51 -11.47
N GLY A 301 -23.71 -4.51 -10.22
CA GLY A 301 -24.53 -5.57 -9.65
C GLY A 301 -23.74 -6.69 -8.97
N MET A 302 -22.42 -6.71 -9.07
CA MET A 302 -21.57 -7.68 -8.36
C MET A 302 -21.73 -7.54 -6.85
N LEU A 303 -21.76 -8.67 -6.13
CA LEU A 303 -21.78 -8.67 -4.66
C LEU A 303 -20.36 -8.82 -4.10
N SER A 304 -19.94 -7.84 -3.30
CA SER A 304 -18.69 -7.88 -2.55
C SER A 304 -18.93 -8.37 -1.12
N HIS A 305 -18.42 -9.56 -0.81
CA HIS A 305 -18.44 -10.17 0.51
C HIS A 305 -17.29 -9.59 1.33
N CYS A 306 -17.62 -8.72 2.29
CA CYS A 306 -16.66 -8.04 3.17
C CYS A 306 -16.57 -8.79 4.50
N ILE A 307 -15.45 -9.46 4.72
CA ILE A 307 -15.28 -10.42 5.80
C ILE A 307 -14.08 -10.01 6.65
N ARG A 308 -14.24 -10.10 7.97
CA ARG A 308 -13.11 -10.14 8.90
C ARG A 308 -13.19 -11.44 9.69
N VAL A 309 -12.14 -12.23 9.65
CA VAL A 309 -11.98 -13.43 10.48
C VAL A 309 -11.25 -13.05 11.77
N GLY A 310 -11.64 -13.68 12.88
CA GLY A 310 -10.97 -13.49 14.17
C GLY A 310 -9.70 -14.35 14.25
N GLY A 311 -8.98 -14.29 15.38
CA GLY A 311 -7.76 -15.11 15.57
C GLY A 311 -8.05 -16.48 16.17
N TYR A 312 -7.09 -17.40 16.09
CA TYR A 312 -7.11 -18.62 16.90
C TYR A 312 -6.56 -18.38 18.31
N LYS A 313 -5.80 -17.30 18.51
CA LYS A 313 -5.42 -16.80 19.85
C LYS A 313 -6.63 -16.20 20.56
N LYS A 314 -7.30 -17.00 21.38
CA LYS A 314 -8.51 -16.61 22.13
C LYS A 314 -8.21 -15.99 23.49
N TYR A 315 -7.18 -16.49 24.17
CA TYR A 315 -6.85 -16.02 25.51
C TYR A 315 -5.60 -15.15 25.49
N ASP A 316 -5.79 -13.83 25.57
CA ASP A 316 -4.68 -12.88 25.57
C ASP A 316 -4.75 -11.92 26.76
N SER A 317 -3.67 -11.91 27.54
CA SER A 317 -3.46 -10.97 28.64
C SER A 317 -3.43 -9.51 28.16
N TYR A 318 -2.88 -9.23 26.98
CA TYR A 318 -2.84 -7.89 26.43
C TYR A 318 -4.25 -7.39 26.10
N ALA A 319 -5.08 -8.24 25.48
CA ALA A 319 -6.46 -7.90 25.20
C ALA A 319 -7.27 -7.65 26.48
N LYS A 320 -7.04 -8.48 27.51
CA LYS A 320 -7.66 -8.30 28.83
C LYS A 320 -7.26 -6.99 29.51
N VAL A 321 -5.98 -6.63 29.50
CA VAL A 321 -5.48 -5.37 30.09
C VAL A 321 -5.93 -4.15 29.28
N GLY A 322 -6.00 -4.28 27.95
CA GLY A 322 -6.49 -3.25 27.04
C GLY A 322 -8.00 -3.03 27.10
N GLY A 323 -8.75 -3.94 27.72
CA GLY A 323 -10.21 -3.87 27.81
C GLY A 323 -10.90 -4.04 26.47
N PHE A 324 -10.29 -4.78 25.52
CA PHE A 324 -10.93 -5.06 24.24
C PHE A 324 -12.07 -6.06 24.43
N GLU A 325 -13.19 -5.80 23.75
CA GLU A 325 -14.34 -6.70 23.75
C GLU A 325 -14.03 -7.95 22.92
N ASP A 326 -14.41 -9.12 23.44
CA ASP A 326 -14.28 -10.39 22.73
C ASP A 326 -15.41 -10.51 21.69
N HIS A 327 -15.14 -10.00 20.49
CA HIS A 327 -16.02 -10.13 19.32
C HIS A 327 -15.53 -11.21 18.34
N ASN A 328 -14.78 -12.20 18.83
CA ASN A 328 -14.30 -13.32 18.02
C ASN A 328 -15.28 -14.49 18.06
N PHE A 329 -16.27 -14.48 17.17
CA PHE A 329 -17.20 -15.62 17.06
C PHE A 329 -16.67 -16.73 16.12
N ALA A 330 -15.65 -16.46 15.30
CA ALA A 330 -15.09 -17.43 14.36
C ALA A 330 -13.66 -17.06 13.95
N SER A 331 -12.73 -17.99 14.18
CA SER A 331 -11.31 -17.91 13.81
C SER A 331 -11.05 -18.19 12.32
N SER A 332 -12.06 -18.68 11.62
CA SER A 332 -12.01 -19.03 10.21
C SER A 332 -13.38 -18.84 9.55
N CYS A 333 -13.39 -18.78 8.23
CA CYS A 333 -14.61 -18.87 7.44
C CYS A 333 -14.35 -19.60 6.13
N VAL A 334 -15.40 -20.07 5.47
CA VAL A 334 -15.32 -20.67 4.14
C VAL A 334 -16.19 -19.89 3.16
N CYS A 335 -15.59 -19.48 2.05
CA CYS A 335 -16.29 -18.97 0.88
C CYS A 335 -16.44 -20.10 -0.14
N VAL A 336 -17.64 -20.65 -0.27
CA VAL A 336 -17.97 -21.61 -1.33
C VAL A 336 -18.32 -20.84 -2.59
N ILE A 337 -17.61 -21.13 -3.68
CA ILE A 337 -17.73 -20.47 -4.97
C ILE A 337 -18.36 -21.46 -5.95
N ASP A 338 -19.53 -21.13 -6.47
CA ASP A 338 -20.21 -21.91 -7.51
C ASP A 338 -20.04 -21.20 -8.88
N PRO A 339 -19.10 -21.66 -9.74
CA PRO A 339 -18.87 -21.06 -11.04
C PRO A 339 -20.11 -21.06 -11.96
N ASP A 340 -21.03 -22.00 -11.75
CA ASP A 340 -22.19 -22.22 -12.62
C ASP A 340 -23.47 -21.60 -12.05
N ALA A 341 -23.34 -20.88 -10.93
CA ALA A 341 -24.43 -20.10 -10.36
C ALA A 341 -25.05 -19.14 -11.38
N LYS A 342 -26.38 -19.13 -11.42
CA LYS A 342 -27.19 -18.29 -12.33
C LYS A 342 -27.47 -16.90 -11.78
N THR A 343 -27.22 -16.68 -10.49
CA THR A 343 -27.43 -15.40 -9.80
C THR A 343 -26.18 -15.05 -8.99
N GLU A 344 -25.93 -13.75 -8.81
CA GLU A 344 -24.83 -13.25 -7.98
C GLU A 344 -24.90 -13.75 -6.54
N THR A 345 -26.11 -13.88 -5.99
CA THR A 345 -26.34 -14.42 -4.64
C THR A 345 -25.96 -15.89 -4.50
N GLY A 346 -25.92 -16.65 -5.60
CA GLY A 346 -25.49 -18.05 -5.60
C GLY A 346 -24.00 -18.21 -5.91
N LEU A 347 -23.32 -17.14 -6.34
CA LEU A 347 -21.94 -17.21 -6.80
C LEU A 347 -20.95 -17.45 -5.66
N VAL A 348 -21.14 -16.73 -4.55
CA VAL A 348 -20.32 -16.87 -3.35
C VAL A 348 -21.23 -17.03 -2.14
N GLN A 349 -21.09 -18.15 -1.44
CA GLN A 349 -21.76 -18.38 -0.16
C GLN A 349 -20.72 -18.43 0.95
N VAL A 350 -20.91 -17.61 1.99
CA VAL A 350 -20.00 -17.54 3.14
C VAL A 350 -20.57 -18.37 4.29
N PHE A 351 -19.72 -19.19 4.89
CA PHE A 351 -20.01 -20.02 6.04
C PHE A 351 -19.00 -19.74 7.16
N TRP A 352 -19.51 -19.63 8.39
CA TRP A 352 -18.69 -19.49 9.59
C TRP A 352 -18.45 -20.82 10.30
N ASP A 353 -19.27 -21.82 9.99
CA ASP A 353 -19.06 -23.21 10.37
C ASP A 353 -18.35 -23.93 9.22
N VAL A 354 -17.11 -24.38 9.48
CA VAL A 354 -16.23 -24.96 8.49
C VAL A 354 -16.69 -26.37 8.07
N GLU A 355 -17.24 -27.15 9.00
CA GLU A 355 -17.77 -28.50 8.71
C GLU A 355 -18.98 -28.39 7.79
N TYR A 356 -19.92 -27.50 8.13
CA TYR A 356 -21.11 -27.26 7.31
C TYR A 356 -20.77 -26.79 5.89
N ALA A 357 -19.72 -25.98 5.76
CA ALA A 357 -19.25 -25.52 4.46
C ALA A 357 -18.65 -26.66 3.61
N ALA A 358 -17.91 -27.57 4.24
CA ALA A 358 -17.34 -28.73 3.57
C ALA A 358 -18.43 -29.70 3.10
N ASP A 359 -19.45 -29.94 3.93
CA ASP A 359 -20.63 -30.72 3.57
C ASP A 359 -21.38 -30.08 2.39
N TYR A 360 -21.59 -28.76 2.44
CA TYR A 360 -22.25 -28.01 1.38
C TYR A 360 -21.47 -28.05 0.05
N LEU A 361 -20.14 -27.87 0.11
CA LEU A 361 -19.27 -27.98 -1.06
C LEU A 361 -19.35 -29.38 -1.67
N THR A 362 -19.26 -30.42 -0.84
CA THR A 362 -19.37 -31.81 -1.27
C THR A 362 -20.71 -32.08 -1.95
N PHE A 363 -21.81 -31.57 -1.38
CA PHE A 363 -23.14 -31.65 -1.97
C PHE A 363 -23.23 -30.96 -3.34
N LEU A 364 -22.68 -29.74 -3.47
CA LEU A 364 -22.71 -29.04 -4.76
C LEU A 364 -21.91 -29.80 -5.82
N LYS A 365 -20.75 -30.37 -5.47
CA LYS A 365 -19.94 -31.15 -6.41
C LYS A 365 -20.62 -32.44 -6.88
N GLN A 366 -21.53 -33.02 -6.08
CA GLN A 366 -22.32 -34.19 -6.48
C GLN A 366 -23.42 -33.86 -7.50
N LYS A 367 -23.75 -32.57 -7.70
CA LYS A 367 -24.79 -32.13 -8.65
C LYS A 367 -24.26 -31.81 -10.05
N VAL A 368 -22.95 -31.75 -10.22
CA VAL A 368 -22.27 -31.32 -11.46
C VAL A 368 -22.05 -32.50 -12.40
#